data_AF-A0A2E4HND0-F1
#
_entry.id   AF-A0A2E4HND0-F1
#
_cell.length_a   1.000
_cell.length_b   1.000
_cell.length_c   1.000
_cell.angle_alpha   90.00
_cell.angle_beta   90.00
_cell.angle_gamma   90.00
#
_symmetry.space_group_name_H-M   'P 1'
#
loop_
_entity.id
_entity.type
_entity.pdbx_description
1 polymer ?
#
loop_
_entity_poly.entity_id
_entity_poly.type
_entity_poly.pdbx_seq_one_letter_code
_entity_poly.pdbx_strand_id
1 'polypeptide(L)'
;MKIVGMIPARLGSTRVKNKNLRLINGKPLIQYIIDSAKKSKYLDEIYINSEAKIFEEISKNNKINFYKRNKELSTNTATNDDFTLDFFNSVKCDILIQLLPTSPFISSDEIDSFIEKMINDQYDTMISIKNIQIESIYKNKPINFNQKEKSPPSQNLEPIKAYACGIMGWRPENFNNNIKKYSSGYHGGDGKIGYYELKGFSVVDIDNEEDFILAESISKTIDIKLSTPLYYEGEKYKEIFDSNVPRILKKDGVSVNNQDSFNKETVDINELIKKYGREKSWSHTIINSESNSATLIGQLPGEGNRMHYHHNWDEWWFIIEGEWDLIIEDEKKKIKHGEIIYIPRNNKHKITAYGEKMAIRLAVSRYDVDHVYVSEDY
;
A
#
# COMPACT_ATOMS: atom_id res chain seq x y z
N MET A 1 17.93 17.86 -32.05
CA MET A 1 16.90 18.50 -31.21
C MET A 1 17.31 18.27 -29.78
N LYS A 2 17.47 19.32 -28.98
CA LYS A 2 17.88 19.27 -27.57
C LYS A 2 16.66 19.43 -26.66
N ILE A 3 16.34 18.41 -25.89
CA ILE A 3 15.21 18.37 -24.96
C ILE A 3 15.77 18.42 -23.53
N VAL A 4 15.37 19.45 -22.78
CA VAL A 4 15.86 19.66 -21.41
C VAL A 4 14.74 19.41 -20.42
N GLY A 5 15.02 18.59 -19.41
CA GLY A 5 14.18 18.41 -18.23
C GLY A 5 14.51 19.45 -17.16
N MET A 6 13.51 20.15 -16.63
CA MET A 6 13.65 21.09 -15.52
C MET A 6 12.79 20.65 -14.34
N ILE A 7 13.42 20.45 -13.19
CA ILE A 7 12.78 20.08 -11.92
C ILE A 7 12.82 21.31 -11.00
N PRO A 8 11.75 22.11 -10.92
CA PRO A 8 11.72 23.27 -10.05
C PRO A 8 11.56 22.84 -8.59
N ALA A 9 12.42 23.35 -7.71
CA ALA A 9 12.35 23.08 -6.28
C ALA A 9 12.70 24.33 -5.47
N ARG A 10 11.80 24.75 -4.58
CA ARG A 10 12.09 25.79 -3.57
C ARG A 10 12.20 25.19 -2.19
N LEU A 11 13.01 25.82 -1.34
CA LEU A 11 13.11 25.45 0.07
C LEU A 11 11.89 25.94 0.87
N GLY A 12 11.39 27.14 0.54
CA GLY A 12 10.37 27.87 1.31
C GLY A 12 8.92 27.37 1.25
N SER A 13 8.67 26.07 1.02
CA SER A 13 7.30 25.52 1.06
C SER A 13 6.70 25.65 2.46
N THR A 14 5.47 26.21 2.54
CA THR A 14 4.77 26.50 3.81
C THR A 14 3.65 25.52 4.13
N ARG A 15 2.81 25.16 3.14
CA ARG A 15 1.68 24.21 3.33
C ARG A 15 2.15 22.83 3.82
N VAL A 16 3.19 22.31 3.19
CA VAL A 16 4.00 21.20 3.67
C VAL A 16 5.42 21.73 3.85
N LYS A 17 5.91 21.78 5.09
CA LYS A 17 7.19 22.39 5.42
C LYS A 17 8.33 21.66 4.70
N ASN A 18 9.16 22.41 3.97
CA ASN A 18 10.29 21.86 3.19
C ASN A 18 9.89 20.68 2.28
N LYS A 19 8.68 20.71 1.71
CA LYS A 19 8.03 19.64 0.93
C LYS A 19 8.98 18.81 0.05
N ASN A 20 9.78 19.46 -0.79
CA ASN A 20 10.68 18.79 -1.75
C ASN A 20 11.80 17.96 -1.09
N LEU A 21 12.14 18.23 0.18
CA LEU A 21 13.14 17.51 0.96
C LEU A 21 12.53 16.51 1.96
N ARG A 22 11.22 16.58 2.20
CA ARG A 22 10.55 15.66 3.11
C ARG A 22 10.60 14.25 2.54
N LEU A 23 10.89 13.29 3.40
CA LEU A 23 11.07 11.90 3.00
C LEU A 23 9.72 11.21 2.78
N ILE A 24 9.64 10.41 1.73
CA ILE A 24 8.61 9.40 1.48
C ILE A 24 9.39 8.08 1.36
N ASN A 25 9.04 7.09 2.18
CA ASN A 25 9.71 5.78 2.22
C ASN A 25 11.26 5.86 2.18
N GLY A 26 11.84 6.77 2.97
CA GLY A 26 13.29 6.96 3.08
C GLY A 26 13.96 7.80 1.97
N LYS A 27 13.23 8.23 0.93
CA LYS A 27 13.73 9.08 -0.17
C LYS A 27 13.12 10.48 -0.11
N PRO A 28 13.87 11.58 -0.33
CA PRO A 28 13.27 12.91 -0.38
C PRO A 28 12.32 13.01 -1.57
N LEU A 29 11.21 13.74 -1.44
CA LEU A 29 10.17 13.84 -2.47
C LEU A 29 10.73 14.10 -3.87
N ILE A 30 11.67 15.05 -4.01
CA ILE A 30 12.30 15.39 -5.29
C ILE A 30 13.04 14.21 -5.95
N GLN A 31 13.53 13.26 -5.16
CA GLN A 31 14.29 12.12 -5.68
C GLN A 31 13.43 11.21 -6.57
N TYR A 32 12.13 11.12 -6.31
CA TYR A 32 11.22 10.30 -7.10
C TYR A 32 11.16 10.75 -8.56
N ILE A 33 10.95 12.05 -8.80
CA ILE A 33 10.91 12.58 -10.16
C ILE A 33 12.30 12.60 -10.81
N ILE A 34 13.38 12.77 -10.04
CA ILE A 34 14.75 12.62 -10.54
C ILE A 34 15.00 11.19 -11.03
N ASP A 35 14.61 10.18 -10.25
CA ASP A 35 14.76 8.77 -10.60
C ASP A 35 14.02 8.44 -11.91
N SER A 36 12.81 8.98 -12.11
CA SER A 36 12.04 8.83 -13.35
C SER A 36 12.66 9.59 -14.53
N ALA A 37 13.05 10.86 -14.33
CA ALA A 37 13.64 11.69 -15.38
C ALA A 37 14.94 11.07 -15.92
N LYS A 38 15.79 10.52 -15.05
CA LYS A 38 17.06 9.89 -15.45
C LYS A 38 16.89 8.60 -16.26
N LYS A 39 15.71 7.99 -16.21
CA LYS A 39 15.37 6.79 -17.00
C LYS A 39 14.71 7.14 -18.34
N SER A 40 14.32 8.41 -18.55
CA SER A 40 13.78 8.88 -19.82
C SER A 40 14.80 8.71 -20.94
N LYS A 41 14.34 8.30 -22.11
CA LYS A 41 15.18 8.14 -23.32
C LYS A 41 15.31 9.44 -24.12
N TYR A 42 14.44 10.41 -23.87
CA TYR A 42 14.35 11.64 -24.65
C TYR A 42 15.02 12.86 -24.01
N LEU A 43 15.23 12.87 -22.69
CA LEU A 43 15.87 14.01 -22.03
C LEU A 43 17.39 13.98 -22.23
N ASP A 44 17.93 15.00 -22.90
CA ASP A 44 19.37 15.15 -23.11
C ASP A 44 20.08 15.66 -21.85
N GLU A 45 19.44 16.60 -21.15
CA GLU A 45 19.95 17.18 -19.90
C GLU A 45 18.82 17.36 -18.91
N ILE A 46 19.13 17.20 -17.62
CA ILE A 46 18.19 17.40 -16.52
C ILE A 46 18.78 18.44 -15.58
N TYR A 47 17.97 19.43 -15.19
CA TYR A 47 18.35 20.49 -14.27
C TYR A 47 17.42 20.50 -13.06
N ILE A 48 17.99 20.57 -11.86
CA ILE A 48 17.24 21.10 -10.72
C ILE A 48 17.31 22.63 -10.77
N ASN A 49 16.16 23.29 -10.82
CA ASN A 49 16.04 24.75 -10.78
C ASN A 49 15.70 25.20 -9.36
N SER A 50 16.66 25.78 -8.64
CA SER A 50 16.49 26.16 -7.24
C SER A 50 17.41 27.29 -6.76
N GLU A 51 16.96 27.99 -5.72
CA GLU A 51 17.70 29.02 -5.00
C GLU A 51 18.57 28.48 -3.85
N ALA A 52 18.38 27.22 -3.43
CA ALA A 52 19.00 26.70 -2.20
C ALA A 52 20.13 25.70 -2.50
N LYS A 53 21.22 25.80 -1.72
CA LYS A 53 22.45 24.98 -1.89
C LYS A 53 22.20 23.48 -1.69
N ILE A 54 21.26 23.10 -0.83
CA ILE A 54 20.90 21.69 -0.60
C ILE A 54 20.46 20.97 -1.89
N PHE A 55 19.80 21.67 -2.81
CA PHE A 55 19.40 21.09 -4.10
C PHE A 55 20.59 20.98 -5.08
N GLU A 56 21.62 21.82 -4.93
CA GLU A 56 22.88 21.67 -5.65
C GLU A 56 23.58 20.37 -5.22
N GLU A 57 23.58 20.07 -3.92
CA GLU A 57 24.13 18.81 -3.40
C GLU A 57 23.35 17.60 -3.94
N ILE A 58 22.01 17.66 -3.95
CA ILE A 58 21.16 16.63 -4.56
C ILE A 58 21.48 16.44 -6.04
N SER A 59 21.66 17.52 -6.81
CA SER A 59 22.01 17.44 -8.23
C SER A 59 23.35 16.73 -8.47
N LYS A 60 24.38 17.03 -7.66
CA LYS A 60 25.72 16.43 -7.73
C LYS A 60 25.66 14.95 -7.44
N ASN A 61 24.96 14.56 -6.36
CA ASN A 61 24.77 13.15 -5.99
C ASN A 61 24.04 12.36 -7.10
N ASN A 62 23.14 13.02 -7.82
CA ASN A 62 22.40 12.43 -8.93
C ASN A 62 23.10 12.53 -10.28
N LYS A 63 24.24 13.24 -10.39
CA LYS A 63 24.96 13.52 -11.65
C LYS A 63 24.06 14.20 -12.69
N ILE A 64 23.26 15.17 -12.24
CA ILE A 64 22.44 16.03 -13.08
C ILE A 64 22.84 17.49 -12.87
N ASN A 65 22.39 18.38 -13.74
CA ASN A 65 22.77 19.78 -13.68
C ASN A 65 22.01 20.54 -12.58
N PHE A 66 22.59 21.65 -12.14
CA PHE A 66 21.96 22.58 -11.20
C PHE A 66 21.87 23.95 -11.83
N TYR A 67 20.67 24.50 -11.86
CA TYR A 67 20.45 25.89 -12.19
C TYR A 67 20.17 26.69 -10.92
N LYS A 68 21.11 27.57 -10.56
CA LYS A 68 20.98 28.46 -9.43
C LYS A 68 20.10 29.66 -9.80
N ARG A 69 18.79 29.55 -9.60
CA ARG A 69 17.90 30.70 -9.82
C ARG A 69 18.05 31.76 -8.74
N ASN A 70 17.69 32.99 -9.08
CA ASN A 70 17.60 34.09 -8.14
C ASN A 70 16.57 33.78 -7.03
N LYS A 71 16.87 34.17 -5.79
CA LYS A 71 15.98 33.97 -4.63
C LYS A 71 14.63 34.68 -4.79
N GLU A 72 14.58 35.80 -5.49
CA GLU A 72 13.34 36.54 -5.77
C GLU A 72 12.32 35.69 -6.54
N LEU A 73 12.81 34.81 -7.42
CA LEU A 73 12.03 33.84 -8.21
C LEU A 73 11.61 32.59 -7.40
N SER A 74 11.81 32.61 -6.08
CA SER A 74 11.48 31.51 -5.16
C SER A 74 10.53 31.92 -4.04
N THR A 75 10.05 33.17 -4.10
CA THR A 75 9.09 33.74 -3.15
C THR A 75 7.70 33.13 -3.35
N ASN A 76 6.76 33.42 -2.44
CA ASN A 76 5.37 32.97 -2.58
C ASN A 76 4.60 33.73 -3.67
N THR A 77 5.15 34.82 -4.20
CA THR A 77 4.56 35.62 -5.29
C THR A 77 5.19 35.33 -6.65
N ALA A 78 6.36 34.68 -6.69
CA ALA A 78 6.96 34.23 -7.94
C ALA A 78 6.12 33.15 -8.59
N THR A 79 5.94 33.25 -9.90
CA THR A 79 5.12 32.36 -10.71
C THR A 79 5.96 31.38 -11.52
N ASN A 80 5.32 30.36 -12.09
CA ASN A 80 5.98 29.48 -13.04
C ASN A 80 6.44 30.21 -14.31
N ASP A 81 5.71 31.26 -14.73
CA ASP A 81 6.11 32.11 -15.83
C ASP A 81 7.48 32.75 -15.56
N ASP A 82 7.66 33.33 -14.38
CA ASP A 82 8.86 34.10 -14.02
C ASP A 82 10.14 33.26 -14.05
N PHE A 83 10.14 32.12 -13.34
CA PHE A 83 11.36 31.30 -13.26
C PHE A 83 11.61 30.47 -14.52
N THR A 84 10.58 30.21 -15.33
CA THR A 84 10.74 29.52 -16.61
C THR A 84 11.33 30.46 -17.65
N LEU A 85 10.90 31.72 -17.69
CA LEU A 85 11.52 32.75 -18.51
C LEU A 85 13.00 32.96 -18.15
N ASP A 86 13.30 33.08 -16.85
CA ASP A 86 14.68 33.16 -16.34
C ASP A 86 15.53 31.96 -16.80
N PHE A 87 14.97 30.75 -16.71
CA PHE A 87 15.64 29.54 -17.17
C PHE A 87 15.92 29.56 -18.68
N PHE A 88 14.95 29.97 -19.52
CA PHE A 88 15.13 30.07 -20.98
C PHE A 88 16.20 31.09 -21.40
N ASN A 89 16.37 32.16 -20.63
CA ASN A 89 17.42 33.16 -20.89
C ASN A 89 18.82 32.56 -20.68
N SER A 90 18.95 31.61 -19.76
CA SER A 90 20.23 31.01 -19.35
C SER A 90 20.54 29.67 -20.01
N VAL A 91 19.54 28.85 -20.30
CA VAL A 91 19.70 27.46 -20.79
C VAL A 91 19.07 27.31 -22.18
N LYS A 92 19.90 26.98 -23.17
CA LYS A 92 19.45 26.73 -24.54
C LYS A 92 18.92 25.31 -24.69
N CYS A 93 17.73 25.20 -25.25
CA CYS A 93 17.05 23.95 -25.61
C CYS A 93 16.08 24.22 -26.78
N ASP A 94 15.63 23.16 -27.46
CA ASP A 94 14.56 23.21 -28.46
C ASP A 94 13.19 22.96 -27.83
N ILE A 95 13.17 22.13 -26.76
CA ILE A 95 11.99 21.83 -25.94
C ILE A 95 12.43 21.81 -24.48
N LEU A 96 11.66 22.48 -23.62
CA LEU A 96 11.79 22.38 -22.18
C LEU A 96 10.63 21.56 -21.62
N ILE A 97 10.95 20.57 -20.81
CA ILE A 97 9.99 19.72 -20.09
C ILE A 97 10.12 20.02 -18.60
N GLN A 98 9.13 20.67 -18.00
CA GLN A 98 9.05 20.81 -16.56
C GLN A 98 8.48 19.52 -15.94
N LEU A 99 9.15 19.06 -14.89
CA LEU A 99 8.79 17.87 -14.12
C LEU A 99 8.63 18.27 -12.65
N LEU A 100 7.39 18.33 -12.16
CA LEU A 100 7.13 18.80 -10.80
C LEU A 100 7.42 17.71 -9.76
N PRO A 101 8.24 18.00 -8.73
CA PRO A 101 8.47 17.07 -7.61
C PRO A 101 7.19 16.67 -6.86
N THR A 102 6.14 17.50 -6.93
CA THR A 102 4.88 17.26 -6.22
C THR A 102 4.07 16.11 -6.82
N SER A 103 4.44 15.63 -8.00
CA SER A 103 3.86 14.44 -8.65
C SER A 103 4.88 13.29 -8.68
N PRO A 104 5.17 12.66 -7.52
CA PRO A 104 6.30 11.72 -7.38
C PRO A 104 6.12 10.41 -8.15
N PHE A 105 4.90 10.06 -8.55
CA PHE A 105 4.62 8.75 -9.16
C PHE A 105 4.60 8.77 -10.69
N ILE A 106 4.93 9.91 -11.31
CA ILE A 106 5.16 9.98 -12.75
C ILE A 106 6.28 9.02 -13.14
N SER A 107 5.99 8.13 -14.08
CA SER A 107 6.94 7.15 -14.60
C SER A 107 7.81 7.71 -15.73
N SER A 108 8.94 7.06 -16.00
CA SER A 108 9.77 7.39 -17.18
C SER A 108 9.04 7.17 -18.49
N ASP A 109 8.18 6.16 -18.56
CA ASP A 109 7.40 5.85 -19.76
C ASP A 109 6.36 6.94 -20.05
N GLU A 110 5.75 7.53 -19.01
CA GLU A 110 4.88 8.69 -19.16
C GLU A 110 5.63 9.93 -19.60
N ILE A 111 6.84 10.17 -19.07
CA ILE A 111 7.70 11.28 -19.54
C ILE A 111 8.03 11.12 -21.02
N ASP A 112 8.47 9.92 -21.43
CA ASP A 112 8.82 9.62 -22.82
C ASP A 112 7.59 9.76 -23.73
N SER A 113 6.46 9.17 -23.35
CA SER A 113 5.20 9.25 -24.11
C SER A 113 4.67 10.69 -24.24
N PHE A 114 4.84 11.49 -23.19
CA PHE A 114 4.52 12.92 -23.21
C PHE A 114 5.40 13.62 -24.26
N ILE A 115 6.71 13.43 -24.20
CA ILE A 115 7.64 14.09 -25.13
C ILE A 115 7.39 13.65 -26.57
N GLU A 116 7.21 12.35 -26.81
CA GLU A 116 6.87 11.80 -28.13
C GLU A 116 5.61 12.46 -28.71
N LYS A 117 4.54 12.55 -27.91
CA LYS A 117 3.30 13.18 -28.33
C LYS A 117 3.50 14.66 -28.67
N MET A 118 4.25 15.39 -27.85
CA MET A 118 4.55 16.81 -28.11
C MET A 118 5.28 17.01 -29.45
N ILE A 119 6.22 16.12 -29.77
CA ILE A 119 7.02 16.19 -31.00
C ILE A 119 6.18 15.77 -32.22
N ASN A 120 5.56 14.59 -32.17
CA ASN A 120 4.84 14.00 -33.29
C ASN A 120 3.65 14.87 -33.73
N ASP A 121 2.90 15.38 -32.75
CA ASP A 121 1.75 16.23 -33.01
C ASP A 121 2.16 17.71 -33.15
N GLN A 122 3.46 18.04 -33.10
CA GLN A 122 3.99 19.39 -33.27
C GLN A 122 3.33 20.42 -32.34
N TYR A 123 3.17 20.07 -31.06
CA TYR A 123 2.66 21.01 -30.05
C TYR A 123 3.73 22.04 -29.68
N ASP A 124 3.29 23.29 -29.49
CA ASP A 124 4.11 24.39 -28.97
C ASP A 124 4.13 24.37 -27.44
N THR A 125 2.97 24.04 -26.86
CA THR A 125 2.79 23.85 -25.42
C THR A 125 2.07 22.52 -25.20
N MET A 126 2.51 21.74 -24.22
CA MET A 126 1.79 20.54 -23.81
C MET A 126 1.64 20.49 -22.29
N ILE A 127 0.47 20.06 -21.81
CA ILE A 127 0.10 20.11 -20.40
C ILE A 127 -0.44 18.76 -19.97
N SER A 128 0.04 18.23 -18.85
CA SER A 128 -0.53 17.04 -18.25
C SER A 128 -1.88 17.34 -17.58
N ILE A 129 -2.86 16.47 -17.82
CA ILE A 129 -4.22 16.56 -17.31
C ILE A 129 -4.63 15.25 -16.64
N LYS A 130 -5.64 15.31 -15.79
CA LYS A 130 -6.42 14.16 -15.35
C LYS A 130 -7.83 14.28 -15.89
N ASN A 131 -8.37 13.16 -16.38
CA ASN A 131 -9.77 13.08 -16.76
C ASN A 131 -10.63 12.85 -15.51
N ILE A 132 -11.53 13.79 -15.24
CA ILE A 132 -12.57 13.65 -14.23
C ILE A 132 -13.82 13.11 -14.92
N GLN A 133 -14.02 11.81 -14.80
CA GLN A 133 -15.10 11.09 -15.48
C GLN A 133 -16.27 10.80 -14.53
N ILE A 134 -16.87 11.88 -14.03
CA ILE A 134 -18.07 11.89 -13.21
C ILE A 134 -18.81 13.21 -13.45
N GLU A 135 -20.10 13.28 -13.10
CA GLU A 135 -20.90 14.49 -13.16
C GLU A 135 -20.21 15.66 -12.46
N SER A 136 -19.83 16.66 -13.25
CA SER A 136 -19.08 17.82 -12.80
C SER A 136 -19.93 19.08 -12.86
N ILE A 137 -19.81 19.92 -11.83
CA ILE A 137 -20.57 21.16 -11.68
C ILE A 137 -19.58 22.33 -11.54
N TYR A 138 -19.84 23.43 -12.25
CA TYR A 138 -19.13 24.69 -12.08
C TYR A 138 -20.12 25.83 -11.83
N LYS A 139 -19.95 26.57 -10.72
CA LYS A 139 -20.86 27.66 -10.31
C LYS A 139 -22.34 27.24 -10.35
N ASN A 140 -22.63 26.07 -9.75
CA ASN A 140 -23.97 25.46 -9.70
C ASN A 140 -24.59 25.09 -11.06
N LYS A 141 -23.78 25.02 -12.13
CA LYS A 141 -24.22 24.59 -13.46
C LYS A 141 -23.54 23.28 -13.86
N PRO A 142 -24.28 22.31 -14.41
CA PRO A 142 -23.70 21.07 -14.89
C PRO A 142 -22.77 21.34 -16.10
N ILE A 143 -21.66 20.61 -16.19
CA ILE A 143 -20.67 20.77 -17.27
C ILE A 143 -20.78 19.65 -18.30
N ASN A 144 -20.72 18.38 -17.87
CA ASN A 144 -20.70 17.19 -18.73
C ASN A 144 -21.93 16.29 -18.60
N PHE A 145 -23.03 16.80 -18.03
CA PHE A 145 -24.27 16.05 -17.88
C PHE A 145 -25.48 16.98 -17.97
N ASN A 146 -26.68 16.41 -18.14
CA ASN A 146 -27.93 17.14 -18.14
C ASN A 146 -28.82 16.66 -17.00
N GLN A 147 -29.15 17.55 -16.06
CA GLN A 147 -30.00 17.25 -14.90
C GLN A 147 -31.44 16.85 -15.26
N LYS A 148 -31.88 17.13 -16.49
CA LYS A 148 -33.21 16.77 -17.00
C LYS A 148 -33.23 15.46 -17.81
N GLU A 149 -32.08 14.81 -17.94
CA GLU A 149 -31.94 13.56 -18.67
C GLU A 149 -31.44 12.45 -17.74
N LYS A 150 -31.63 11.20 -18.16
CA LYS A 150 -31.09 10.06 -17.42
C LYS A 150 -29.57 10.06 -17.57
N SER A 151 -28.85 10.16 -16.45
CA SER A 151 -27.39 10.02 -16.45
C SER A 151 -26.98 8.68 -17.07
N PRO A 152 -26.05 8.67 -18.04
CA PRO A 152 -25.41 7.44 -18.46
C PRO A 152 -24.53 6.90 -17.32
N PRO A 153 -24.16 5.61 -17.36
CA PRO A 153 -23.12 5.07 -16.47
C PRO A 153 -21.83 5.91 -16.54
N SER A 154 -21.12 6.10 -15.43
CA SER A 154 -19.97 7.02 -15.36
C SER A 154 -18.88 6.73 -16.40
N GLN A 155 -18.65 5.46 -16.74
CA GLN A 155 -17.69 5.06 -17.77
C GLN A 155 -18.03 5.57 -19.18
N ASN A 156 -19.27 5.99 -19.41
CA ASN A 156 -19.76 6.54 -20.69
C ASN A 156 -19.91 8.07 -20.65
N LEU A 157 -19.67 8.72 -19.52
CA LEU A 157 -19.69 10.19 -19.43
C LEU A 157 -18.47 10.76 -20.17
N GLU A 158 -18.67 11.88 -20.88
CA GLU A 158 -17.56 12.65 -21.41
C GLU A 158 -16.74 13.25 -20.25
N PRO A 159 -15.41 13.02 -20.18
CA PRO A 159 -14.62 13.48 -19.06
C PRO A 159 -14.34 14.98 -19.11
N ILE A 160 -14.32 15.62 -17.93
CA ILE A 160 -13.75 16.95 -17.78
C ILE A 160 -12.23 16.83 -17.64
N LYS A 161 -11.50 17.56 -18.48
CA LYS A 161 -10.03 17.63 -18.42
C LYS A 161 -9.62 18.64 -17.35
N ALA A 162 -9.22 18.15 -16.18
CA ALA A 162 -8.64 18.98 -15.13
C ALA A 162 -7.11 18.97 -15.24
N TYR A 163 -6.46 20.10 -14.97
CA TYR A 163 -5.01 20.14 -14.98
C TYR A 163 -4.45 19.25 -13.87
N ALA A 164 -3.42 18.48 -14.19
CA ALA A 164 -2.68 17.63 -13.28
C ALA A 164 -1.19 17.90 -13.56
N CYS A 165 -0.75 19.15 -13.37
CA CYS A 165 0.46 19.79 -13.92
C CYS A 165 1.82 19.15 -13.60
N GLY A 166 1.89 17.85 -13.28
CA GLY A 166 3.12 17.14 -12.98
C GLY A 166 4.13 17.12 -14.15
N ILE A 167 3.67 17.18 -15.41
CA ILE A 167 4.53 17.35 -16.60
C ILE A 167 3.99 18.48 -17.47
N MET A 168 4.86 19.42 -17.82
CA MET A 168 4.54 20.48 -18.78
C MET A 168 5.68 20.64 -19.78
N GLY A 169 5.36 21.04 -21.01
CA GLY A 169 6.33 21.15 -22.09
C GLY A 169 6.11 22.40 -22.92
N TRP A 170 7.19 23.10 -23.28
CA TRP A 170 7.11 24.30 -24.14
C TRP A 170 8.25 24.37 -25.14
N ARG A 171 7.95 24.94 -26.31
CA ARG A 171 8.95 25.46 -27.23
C ARG A 171 9.35 26.88 -26.80
N PRO A 172 10.65 27.17 -26.60
CA PRO A 172 11.10 28.45 -26.04
C PRO A 172 10.64 29.67 -26.83
N GLU A 173 10.65 29.59 -28.17
CA GLU A 173 10.22 30.71 -29.02
C GLU A 173 8.75 31.06 -28.78
N ASN A 174 7.87 30.07 -28.79
CA ASN A 174 6.44 30.26 -28.54
C ASN A 174 6.19 30.80 -27.13
N PHE A 175 6.82 30.22 -26.11
CA PHE A 175 6.71 30.68 -24.73
C PHE A 175 7.13 32.15 -24.58
N ASN A 176 8.29 32.53 -25.14
CA ASN A 176 8.80 33.90 -25.06
C ASN A 176 7.92 34.91 -25.80
N ASN A 177 7.33 34.52 -26.93
CA ASN A 177 6.39 35.37 -27.67
C ASN A 177 5.10 35.59 -26.87
N ASN A 178 4.58 34.54 -26.22
CA ASN A 178 3.42 34.64 -25.35
C ASN A 178 3.70 35.51 -24.11
N ILE A 179 4.85 35.34 -23.44
CA ILE A 179 5.27 36.21 -22.35
C ILE A 179 5.34 37.69 -22.79
N LYS A 180 5.95 37.99 -23.94
CA LYS A 180 6.04 39.39 -24.43
C LYS A 180 4.68 40.00 -24.72
N LYS A 181 3.73 39.20 -25.22
CA LYS A 181 2.42 39.68 -25.67
C LYS A 181 1.40 39.76 -24.54
N TYR A 182 1.38 38.77 -23.66
CA TYR A 182 0.34 38.56 -22.65
C TYR A 182 0.85 38.66 -21.21
N SER A 183 2.17 38.77 -21.02
CA SER A 183 2.82 38.60 -19.70
C SER A 183 2.52 37.24 -19.06
N SER A 184 2.22 36.23 -19.88
CA SER A 184 2.02 34.83 -19.46
C SER A 184 2.27 33.88 -20.63
N GLY A 185 2.83 32.71 -20.35
CA GLY A 185 3.08 31.63 -21.31
C GLY A 185 2.98 30.22 -20.70
N TYR A 186 2.90 30.09 -19.38
CA TYR A 186 2.90 28.83 -18.64
C TYR A 186 1.77 27.90 -19.05
N HIS A 187 0.56 28.44 -19.20
CA HIS A 187 -0.61 27.67 -19.65
C HIS A 187 -0.76 27.66 -21.19
N GLY A 188 0.27 28.07 -21.92
CA GLY A 188 0.23 28.33 -23.35
C GLY A 188 -0.21 29.76 -23.66
N GLY A 189 -0.86 29.93 -24.80
CA GLY A 189 -1.25 31.22 -25.35
C GLY A 189 -1.56 31.06 -26.83
N ASP A 190 -1.00 31.92 -27.68
CA ASP A 190 -1.00 31.67 -29.12
C ASP A 190 -0.13 30.43 -29.41
N GLY A 191 -0.53 29.61 -30.38
CA GLY A 191 0.17 28.37 -30.79
C GLY A 191 -0.66 27.10 -30.59
N LYS A 192 -0.07 25.95 -30.91
CA LYS A 192 -0.73 24.65 -30.80
C LYS A 192 -0.57 24.09 -29.38
N ILE A 193 -1.68 24.01 -28.64
CA ILE A 193 -1.70 23.49 -27.26
C ILE A 193 -2.19 22.04 -27.27
N GLY A 194 -1.42 21.15 -26.65
CA GLY A 194 -1.74 19.74 -26.47
C GLY A 194 -2.02 19.40 -25.00
N TYR A 195 -2.73 18.30 -24.80
CA TYR A 195 -3.03 17.77 -23.47
C TYR A 195 -2.66 16.27 -23.40
N TYR A 196 -2.00 15.88 -22.31
CA TYR A 196 -1.55 14.51 -22.06
C TYR A 196 -2.21 13.98 -20.79
N GLU A 197 -2.94 12.87 -20.88
CA GLU A 197 -3.65 12.29 -19.74
C GLU A 197 -2.71 11.46 -18.85
N LEU A 198 -2.58 11.86 -17.59
CA LEU A 198 -1.98 11.04 -16.53
C LEU A 198 -3.03 10.10 -15.93
N LYS A 199 -2.60 8.90 -15.53
CA LYS A 199 -3.48 7.85 -14.99
C LYS A 199 -2.87 7.22 -13.72
N GLY A 200 -3.70 6.48 -12.99
CA GLY A 200 -3.26 5.73 -11.81
C GLY A 200 -2.66 6.66 -10.75
N PHE A 201 -1.52 6.28 -10.16
CA PHE A 201 -0.87 7.08 -9.13
C PHE A 201 -0.19 8.34 -9.66
N SER A 202 0.05 8.47 -10.97
CA SER A 202 0.71 9.63 -11.58
C SER A 202 -0.13 10.92 -11.49
N VAL A 203 -1.43 10.82 -11.18
CA VAL A 203 -2.30 11.99 -10.95
C VAL A 203 -2.19 12.58 -9.54
N VAL A 204 -1.47 11.92 -8.63
CA VAL A 204 -1.27 12.41 -7.25
C VAL A 204 -0.39 13.65 -7.30
N ASP A 205 -0.90 14.74 -6.73
CA ASP A 205 -0.19 16.01 -6.58
C ASP A 205 -0.16 16.40 -5.11
N ILE A 206 1.03 16.49 -4.53
CA ILE A 206 1.23 16.74 -3.12
C ILE A 206 1.21 18.23 -2.87
N ASP A 207 0.15 18.72 -2.25
CA ASP A 207 -0.02 20.14 -2.00
C ASP A 207 -0.23 20.48 -0.52
N ASN A 208 -0.87 19.56 0.21
CA ASN A 208 -1.17 19.63 1.63
C ASN A 208 -0.68 18.36 2.36
N GLU A 209 -0.84 18.34 3.68
CA GLU A 209 -0.42 17.21 4.52
C GLU A 209 -1.17 15.90 4.20
N GLU A 210 -2.45 15.97 3.85
CA GLU A 210 -3.26 14.79 3.48
C GLU A 210 -2.74 14.13 2.19
N ASP A 211 -2.36 14.93 1.20
CA ASP A 211 -1.77 14.41 -0.05
C ASP A 211 -0.43 13.72 0.25
N PHE A 212 0.32 14.24 1.22
CA PHE A 212 1.58 13.64 1.65
C PHE A 212 1.35 12.27 2.30
N ILE A 213 0.35 12.15 3.19
CA ILE A 213 -0.03 10.88 3.82
C ILE A 213 -0.49 9.86 2.76
N LEU A 214 -1.26 10.30 1.77
CA LEU A 214 -1.66 9.46 0.64
C LEU A 214 -0.44 8.96 -0.14
N ALA A 215 0.51 9.85 -0.44
CA ALA A 215 1.74 9.47 -1.14
C ALA A 215 2.60 8.51 -0.31
N GLU A 216 2.73 8.71 1.00
CA GLU A 216 3.40 7.75 1.89
C GLU A 216 2.75 6.37 1.85
N SER A 217 1.42 6.32 1.81
CA SER A 217 0.67 5.07 1.75
C SER A 217 0.89 4.34 0.42
N ILE A 218 0.81 5.06 -0.71
CA ILE A 218 1.08 4.51 -2.05
C ILE A 218 2.53 4.00 -2.14
N SER A 219 3.50 4.76 -1.62
CA SER A 219 4.91 4.41 -1.71
C SER A 219 5.30 3.09 -1.02
N LYS A 220 4.48 2.63 -0.07
CA LYS A 220 4.67 1.34 0.61
C LYS A 220 4.14 0.16 -0.20
N THR A 221 3.19 0.39 -1.10
CA THR A 221 2.46 -0.66 -1.81
C THR A 221 2.80 -0.75 -3.28
N ILE A 222 3.42 0.28 -3.87
CA ILE A 222 3.70 0.35 -5.31
C ILE A 222 4.58 -0.82 -5.83
N ASP A 223 5.43 -1.37 -4.96
CA ASP A 223 6.30 -2.52 -5.26
C ASP A 223 5.73 -3.87 -4.78
N ILE A 224 4.57 -3.88 -4.11
CA ILE A 224 3.93 -5.11 -3.62
C ILE A 224 3.17 -5.75 -4.78
N LYS A 225 3.47 -7.03 -5.07
CA LYS A 225 2.64 -7.84 -5.98
C LYS A 225 1.22 -7.88 -5.43
N LEU A 226 0.26 -7.34 -6.19
CA LEU A 226 -1.16 -7.44 -5.86
C LEU A 226 -1.51 -8.92 -5.69
N SER A 227 -1.97 -9.28 -4.49
CA SER A 227 -2.58 -10.57 -4.24
C SER A 227 -3.87 -10.70 -5.07
N THR A 228 -4.29 -11.94 -5.32
CA THR A 228 -5.60 -12.19 -5.94
C THR A 228 -6.68 -11.42 -5.15
N PRO A 229 -7.54 -10.64 -5.81
CA PRO A 229 -8.59 -9.90 -5.12
C PRO A 229 -9.45 -10.85 -4.29
N LEU A 230 -9.61 -10.52 -3.01
CA LEU A 230 -10.53 -11.23 -2.12
C LEU A 230 -11.91 -10.57 -2.25
N TYR A 231 -12.92 -11.37 -2.51
CA TYR A 231 -14.31 -10.91 -2.59
C TYR A 231 -15.08 -11.38 -1.37
N TYR A 232 -16.03 -10.56 -0.94
CA TYR A 232 -16.96 -10.94 0.13
C TYR A 232 -17.92 -12.04 -0.38
N GLU A 233 -17.81 -13.25 0.18
CA GLU A 233 -18.69 -14.40 -0.05
C GLU A 233 -19.62 -14.62 1.16
N GLY A 234 -20.83 -14.05 1.13
CA GLY A 234 -21.72 -13.96 2.30
C GLY A 234 -22.08 -15.28 3.03
N GLU A 235 -22.08 -16.43 2.36
CA GLU A 235 -22.34 -17.73 3.02
C GLU A 235 -21.12 -18.29 3.76
N LYS A 236 -19.91 -17.91 3.34
CA LYS A 236 -18.64 -18.36 3.91
C LYS A 236 -18.35 -17.77 5.30
N TYR A 237 -19.05 -16.70 5.66
CA TYR A 237 -18.86 -15.92 6.88
C TYR A 237 -20.00 -16.06 7.90
N LYS A 238 -20.80 -17.15 7.84
CA LYS A 238 -21.58 -17.58 9.02
C LYS A 238 -20.62 -18.18 10.05
N GLU A 239 -19.81 -17.31 10.62
CA GLU A 239 -18.86 -17.63 11.66
C GLU A 239 -19.62 -17.83 12.97
N ILE A 240 -19.36 -18.98 13.61
CA ILE A 240 -19.86 -19.28 14.94
C ILE A 240 -18.69 -19.08 15.90
N PHE A 241 -18.85 -18.11 16.79
CA PHE A 241 -17.88 -17.80 17.83
C PHE A 241 -18.22 -18.60 19.07
N ASP A 242 -17.33 -19.50 19.47
CA ASP A 242 -17.48 -20.28 20.69
C ASP A 242 -16.23 -20.14 21.57
N SER A 243 -16.40 -19.52 22.74
CA SER A 243 -15.37 -19.41 23.79
C SER A 243 -15.66 -20.33 24.98
N ASN A 244 -16.70 -21.18 24.92
CA ASN A 244 -17.01 -22.12 26.00
C ASN A 244 -16.15 -23.39 25.87
N VAL A 245 -14.94 -23.35 26.45
CA VAL A 245 -13.96 -24.44 26.36
C VAL A 245 -14.54 -25.81 26.78
N PRO A 246 -15.32 -25.96 27.88
CA PRO A 246 -15.95 -27.25 28.21
C PRO A 246 -16.88 -27.80 27.12
N ARG A 247 -17.67 -26.94 26.47
CA ARG A 247 -18.55 -27.33 25.37
C ARG A 247 -17.76 -27.74 24.14
N ILE A 248 -16.72 -26.97 23.80
CA ILE A 248 -15.84 -27.22 22.66
C ILE A 248 -15.16 -28.58 22.82
N LEU A 249 -14.51 -28.82 23.96
CA LEU A 249 -13.81 -30.07 24.25
C LEU A 249 -14.76 -31.28 24.19
N LYS A 250 -15.97 -31.15 24.71
CA LYS A 250 -16.98 -32.21 24.63
C LYS A 250 -17.39 -32.51 23.18
N LYS A 251 -17.55 -31.48 22.34
CA LYS A 251 -17.83 -31.65 20.90
C LYS A 251 -16.63 -32.25 20.15
N ASP A 252 -15.43 -31.99 20.61
CA ASP A 252 -14.16 -32.48 20.05
C ASP A 252 -13.77 -33.89 20.58
N GLY A 253 -14.72 -34.62 21.17
CA GLY A 253 -14.54 -36.00 21.63
C GLY A 253 -13.90 -36.16 23.01
N VAL A 254 -13.57 -35.07 23.70
CA VAL A 254 -12.98 -35.13 25.04
C VAL A 254 -14.07 -35.38 26.08
N SER A 255 -14.18 -36.64 26.50
CA SER A 255 -15.22 -37.11 27.43
C SER A 255 -14.97 -36.74 28.89
N VAL A 256 -13.71 -36.50 29.28
CA VAL A 256 -13.30 -36.16 30.65
C VAL A 256 -12.47 -34.89 30.63
N ASN A 257 -13.01 -33.79 31.14
CA ASN A 257 -12.34 -32.49 31.16
C ASN A 257 -12.16 -32.00 32.60
N ASN A 258 -10.95 -31.57 32.97
CA ASN A 258 -10.68 -30.92 34.24
C ASN A 258 -10.11 -29.51 34.00
N GLN A 259 -10.86 -28.51 34.45
CA GLN A 259 -10.48 -27.10 34.40
C GLN A 259 -10.49 -26.43 35.78
N ASP A 260 -10.56 -27.21 36.86
CA ASP A 260 -10.67 -26.69 38.24
C ASP A 260 -9.36 -26.85 39.03
N SER A 261 -8.33 -27.46 38.43
CA SER A 261 -7.10 -27.86 39.10
C SER A 261 -5.82 -27.37 38.40
N PHE A 262 -5.80 -26.09 38.01
CA PHE A 262 -4.67 -25.42 37.35
C PHE A 262 -3.77 -24.62 38.32
N ASN A 263 -2.63 -24.13 37.83
CA ASN A 263 -1.67 -23.25 38.54
C ASN A 263 -1.07 -23.83 39.84
N LYS A 264 -0.84 -25.14 39.88
CA LYS A 264 -0.03 -25.74 40.95
C LYS A 264 1.44 -25.36 40.74
N GLU A 265 2.18 -25.23 41.83
CA GLU A 265 3.62 -24.89 41.82
C GLU A 265 4.44 -25.89 40.98
N THR A 266 4.10 -27.18 41.07
CA THR A 266 4.69 -28.23 40.24
C THR A 266 3.59 -29.18 39.73
N VAL A 267 3.78 -29.67 38.50
CA VAL A 267 2.90 -30.65 37.85
C VAL A 267 3.76 -31.66 37.11
N ASP A 268 3.64 -32.94 37.47
CA ASP A 268 4.24 -34.04 36.71
C ASP A 268 3.26 -34.54 35.64
N ILE A 269 3.63 -34.33 34.38
CA ILE A 269 2.84 -34.75 33.22
C ILE A 269 2.68 -36.28 33.17
N ASN A 270 3.71 -37.04 33.54
CA ASN A 270 3.64 -38.51 33.52
C ASN A 270 2.66 -39.04 34.57
N GLU A 271 2.58 -38.39 35.74
CA GLU A 271 1.59 -38.74 36.75
C GLU A 271 0.17 -38.42 36.30
N LEU A 272 -0.05 -37.28 35.63
CA LEU A 272 -1.36 -36.95 35.05
C LEU A 272 -1.77 -37.98 33.99
N ILE A 273 -0.87 -38.33 33.09
CA ILE A 273 -1.10 -39.34 32.06
C ILE A 273 -1.43 -40.70 32.69
N LYS A 274 -0.72 -41.09 33.75
CA LYS A 274 -1.01 -42.33 34.49
C LYS A 274 -2.36 -42.29 35.19
N LYS A 275 -2.72 -41.14 35.76
CA LYS A 275 -4.00 -40.91 36.45
C LYS A 275 -5.19 -41.04 35.50
N TYR A 276 -5.12 -40.41 34.33
CA TYR A 276 -6.23 -40.42 33.37
C TYR A 276 -6.27 -41.68 32.50
N GLY A 277 -5.13 -42.35 32.30
CA GLY A 277 -5.04 -43.55 31.48
C GLY A 277 -5.16 -43.26 29.98
N ARG A 278 -5.42 -44.31 29.19
CA ARG A 278 -5.48 -44.27 27.72
C ARG A 278 -6.76 -44.85 27.11
N GLU A 279 -7.73 -45.19 27.94
CA GLU A 279 -8.98 -45.85 27.51
C GLU A 279 -10.03 -44.86 26.99
N LYS A 280 -9.94 -43.58 27.38
CA LYS A 280 -10.89 -42.54 27.02
C LYS A 280 -10.17 -41.22 26.83
N SER A 281 -10.62 -40.39 25.91
CA SER A 281 -10.04 -39.07 25.70
C SER A 281 -10.34 -38.11 26.83
N TRP A 282 -9.32 -37.33 27.21
CA TRP A 282 -9.32 -36.48 28.38
C TRP A 282 -8.54 -35.18 28.16
N SER A 283 -8.85 -34.16 28.97
CA SER A 283 -8.10 -32.92 29.05
C SER A 283 -7.88 -32.47 30.49
N HIS A 284 -6.75 -31.80 30.72
CA HIS A 284 -6.39 -31.21 31.99
C HIS A 284 -5.70 -29.86 31.78
N THR A 285 -6.33 -28.78 32.23
CA THR A 285 -5.72 -27.45 32.20
C THR A 285 -4.66 -27.34 33.30
N ILE A 286 -3.41 -27.11 32.90
CA ILE A 286 -2.24 -27.04 33.79
C ILE A 286 -1.99 -25.59 34.20
N ILE A 287 -2.05 -24.66 33.24
CA ILE A 287 -1.82 -23.23 33.45
C ILE A 287 -3.08 -22.49 32.99
N ASN A 288 -3.54 -21.52 33.78
CA ASN A 288 -4.59 -20.59 33.37
C ASN A 288 -4.35 -19.22 34.00
N SER A 289 -4.15 -18.20 33.18
CA SER A 289 -3.96 -16.80 33.57
C SER A 289 -4.67 -15.88 32.56
N GLU A 290 -4.69 -14.57 32.84
CA GLU A 290 -5.32 -13.59 31.95
C GLU A 290 -4.75 -13.59 30.52
N SER A 291 -3.49 -13.99 30.36
CA SER A 291 -2.77 -13.95 29.09
C SER A 291 -2.32 -15.32 28.58
N ASN A 292 -2.66 -16.42 29.27
CA ASN A 292 -2.16 -17.73 28.90
C ASN A 292 -3.02 -18.86 29.46
N SER A 293 -3.28 -19.88 28.65
CA SER A 293 -3.91 -21.12 29.06
C SER A 293 -3.17 -22.28 28.41
N ALA A 294 -2.69 -23.22 29.23
CA ALA A 294 -2.01 -24.42 28.76
C ALA A 294 -2.79 -25.66 29.20
N THR A 295 -3.30 -26.42 28.24
CA THR A 295 -4.13 -27.60 28.49
C THR A 295 -3.48 -28.83 27.87
N LEU A 296 -3.28 -29.86 28.70
CA LEU A 296 -2.86 -31.18 28.25
C LEU A 296 -4.07 -31.93 27.74
N ILE A 297 -4.00 -32.46 26.52
CA ILE A 297 -5.12 -33.11 25.84
C ILE A 297 -4.65 -34.47 25.33
N GLY A 298 -5.27 -35.55 25.81
CA GLY A 298 -5.09 -36.91 25.33
C GLY A 298 -6.30 -37.35 24.50
N GLN A 299 -6.06 -37.77 23.26
CA GLN A 299 -7.11 -38.17 22.31
C GLN A 299 -6.84 -39.54 21.70
N LEU A 300 -7.90 -40.34 21.57
CA LEU A 300 -7.87 -41.63 20.87
C LEU A 300 -7.68 -41.43 19.37
N PRO A 301 -7.14 -42.44 18.64
CA PRO A 301 -7.00 -42.36 17.19
C PRO A 301 -8.29 -41.96 16.46
N GLY A 302 -8.17 -41.03 15.53
CA GLY A 302 -9.29 -40.46 14.77
C GLY A 302 -9.97 -39.27 15.44
N GLU A 303 -9.66 -38.98 16.71
CA GLU A 303 -10.19 -37.83 17.42
C GLU A 303 -9.26 -36.61 17.33
N GLY A 304 -9.82 -35.42 17.47
CA GLY A 304 -9.11 -34.17 17.22
C GLY A 304 -9.99 -32.97 17.52
N ASN A 305 -9.49 -31.77 17.31
CA ASN A 305 -10.36 -30.59 17.30
C ASN A 305 -11.14 -30.50 15.97
N ARG A 306 -12.27 -29.81 16.00
CA ARG A 306 -12.94 -29.34 14.77
C ARG A 306 -12.12 -28.22 14.11
N MET A 307 -12.29 -28.05 12.80
CA MET A 307 -11.59 -27.02 12.03
C MET A 307 -12.03 -25.63 12.52
N HIS A 308 -11.07 -24.82 12.97
CA HIS A 308 -11.36 -23.47 13.48
C HIS A 308 -10.15 -22.56 13.35
N TYR A 309 -10.31 -21.30 13.75
CA TYR A 309 -9.22 -20.34 13.88
C TYR A 309 -9.50 -19.34 15.01
N HIS A 310 -8.53 -18.48 15.29
CA HIS A 310 -8.63 -17.40 16.27
C HIS A 310 -8.34 -16.04 15.62
N HIS A 311 -9.19 -15.04 15.82
CA HIS A 311 -8.94 -13.70 15.27
C HIS A 311 -7.82 -12.94 15.99
N ASN A 312 -7.77 -13.09 17.32
CA ASN A 312 -7.04 -12.18 18.20
C ASN A 312 -5.92 -12.86 18.99
N TRP A 313 -5.57 -14.10 18.67
CA TRP A 313 -4.57 -14.87 19.41
C TRP A 313 -3.79 -15.82 18.49
N ASP A 314 -2.49 -15.92 18.72
CA ASP A 314 -1.67 -16.93 18.07
C ASP A 314 -1.62 -18.16 18.98
N GLU A 315 -1.85 -19.34 18.43
CA GLU A 315 -1.85 -20.60 19.17
C GLU A 315 -0.57 -21.38 18.90
N TRP A 316 -0.12 -22.17 19.87
CA TRP A 316 0.94 -23.13 19.63
C TRP A 316 0.76 -24.40 20.44
N TRP A 317 1.23 -25.51 19.88
CA TRP A 317 1.10 -26.83 20.48
C TRP A 317 2.47 -27.51 20.61
N PHE A 318 2.63 -28.35 21.62
CA PHE A 318 3.78 -29.25 21.76
C PHE A 318 3.31 -30.70 21.80
N ILE A 319 3.87 -31.54 20.94
CA ILE A 319 3.48 -32.95 20.83
C ILE A 319 4.24 -33.79 21.87
N ILE A 320 3.50 -34.26 22.87
CA ILE A 320 4.03 -35.03 24.00
C ILE A 320 4.05 -36.52 23.69
N GLU A 321 3.07 -37.07 22.98
CA GLU A 321 3.00 -38.49 22.66
C GLU A 321 2.23 -38.71 21.34
N GLY A 322 2.58 -39.77 20.63
CA GLY A 322 1.88 -40.23 19.43
C GLY A 322 2.22 -39.45 18.16
N GLU A 323 1.45 -39.75 17.13
CA GLU A 323 1.48 -39.10 15.82
C GLU A 323 0.16 -38.37 15.58
N TRP A 324 0.22 -37.29 14.83
CA TRP A 324 -0.91 -36.44 14.54
C TRP A 324 -0.93 -36.05 13.06
N ASP A 325 -2.12 -36.04 12.47
CA ASP A 325 -2.37 -35.38 11.20
C ASP A 325 -2.77 -33.92 11.50
N LEU A 326 -1.95 -32.98 11.04
CA LEU A 326 -2.15 -31.54 11.16
C LEU A 326 -2.60 -30.95 9.82
N ILE A 327 -3.58 -30.07 9.86
CA ILE A 327 -4.01 -29.24 8.75
C ILE A 327 -3.91 -27.78 9.20
N ILE A 328 -3.19 -26.94 8.46
CA ILE A 328 -3.21 -25.47 8.62
C ILE A 328 -3.48 -24.88 7.25
N GLU A 329 -4.56 -24.10 7.14
CA GLU A 329 -5.15 -23.70 5.85
C GLU A 329 -5.36 -24.94 4.96
N ASP A 330 -4.68 -25.01 3.82
CA ASP A 330 -4.75 -26.13 2.87
C ASP A 330 -3.57 -27.11 2.99
N GLU A 331 -2.60 -26.84 3.87
CA GLU A 331 -1.41 -27.67 4.03
C GLU A 331 -1.64 -28.80 5.04
N LYS A 332 -1.39 -30.04 4.61
CA LYS A 332 -1.44 -31.23 5.48
C LYS A 332 -0.03 -31.68 5.86
N LYS A 333 0.20 -31.92 7.14
CA LYS A 333 1.49 -32.36 7.69
C LYS A 333 1.27 -33.47 8.71
N LYS A 334 2.17 -34.45 8.73
CA LYS A 334 2.26 -35.41 9.85
C LYS A 334 3.23 -34.86 10.88
N ILE A 335 2.78 -34.80 12.12
CA ILE A 335 3.57 -34.32 13.26
C ILE A 335 3.76 -35.47 14.25
N LYS A 336 4.93 -35.55 14.85
CA LYS A 336 5.32 -36.60 15.80
C LYS A 336 5.82 -36.02 17.12
N HIS A 337 6.05 -36.90 18.08
CA HIS A 337 6.64 -36.59 19.38
C HIS A 337 7.85 -35.65 19.29
N GLY A 338 7.86 -34.62 20.15
CA GLY A 338 8.96 -33.66 20.31
C GLY A 338 8.87 -32.44 19.40
N GLU A 339 7.87 -32.36 18.51
CA GLU A 339 7.68 -31.22 17.63
C GLU A 339 6.80 -30.13 18.27
N ILE A 340 7.12 -28.87 17.95
CA ILE A 340 6.34 -27.69 18.31
C ILE A 340 5.65 -27.16 17.04
N ILE A 341 4.37 -26.83 17.17
CA ILE A 341 3.54 -26.28 16.10
C ILE A 341 3.20 -24.85 16.47
N TYR A 342 3.45 -23.90 15.56
CA TYR A 342 3.01 -22.52 15.70
C TYR A 342 1.91 -22.22 14.69
N ILE A 343 0.83 -21.59 15.16
CA ILE A 343 -0.37 -21.30 14.40
C ILE A 343 -0.65 -19.80 14.53
N PRO A 344 -0.35 -19.01 13.48
CA PRO A 344 -0.71 -17.59 13.46
C PRO A 344 -2.22 -17.40 13.58
N ARG A 345 -2.64 -16.32 14.24
CA ARG A 345 -4.03 -15.86 14.21
C ARG A 345 -4.54 -15.75 12.77
N ASN A 346 -5.85 -15.91 12.59
CA ASN A 346 -6.56 -15.94 11.31
C ASN A 346 -6.24 -17.14 10.40
N ASN A 347 -5.42 -18.09 10.84
CA ASN A 347 -5.20 -19.33 10.09
C ASN A 347 -6.11 -20.45 10.61
N LYS A 348 -6.89 -21.06 9.72
CA LYS A 348 -7.69 -22.26 9.99
C LYS A 348 -6.79 -23.43 10.28
N HIS A 349 -7.13 -24.19 11.32
CA HIS A 349 -6.32 -25.31 11.73
C HIS A 349 -7.14 -26.44 12.36
N LYS A 350 -6.63 -27.65 12.18
CA LYS A 350 -7.18 -28.91 12.72
C LYS A 350 -6.05 -29.88 12.98
N ILE A 351 -6.11 -30.59 14.09
CA ILE A 351 -5.21 -31.70 14.39
C ILE A 351 -6.02 -32.92 14.80
N THR A 352 -5.60 -34.10 14.34
CA THR A 352 -6.29 -35.38 14.56
C THR A 352 -5.28 -36.44 14.95
N ALA A 353 -5.54 -37.16 16.04
CA ALA A 353 -4.68 -38.22 16.54
C ALA A 353 -4.62 -39.34 15.50
N TYR A 354 -3.41 -39.78 15.17
CA TYR A 354 -3.16 -40.80 14.15
C TYR A 354 -2.53 -42.06 14.79
N GLY A 355 -2.72 -43.21 14.14
CA GLY A 355 -2.14 -44.48 14.55
C GLY A 355 -3.11 -45.38 15.34
N GLU A 356 -2.58 -46.22 16.23
CA GLU A 356 -3.35 -47.23 16.98
C GLU A 356 -3.46 -46.93 18.48
N LYS A 357 -2.73 -45.94 18.98
CA LYS A 357 -2.64 -45.59 20.40
C LYS A 357 -3.03 -44.13 20.62
N MET A 358 -3.43 -43.81 21.84
CA MET A 358 -3.70 -42.43 22.25
C MET A 358 -2.50 -41.53 21.93
N ALA A 359 -2.79 -40.35 21.40
CA ALA A 359 -1.82 -39.29 21.19
C ALA A 359 -2.09 -38.16 22.20
N ILE A 360 -1.04 -37.47 22.64
CA ILE A 360 -1.11 -36.45 23.70
C ILE A 360 -0.38 -35.19 23.25
N ARG A 361 -1.03 -34.03 23.40
CA ARG A 361 -0.45 -32.71 23.12
C ARG A 361 -0.67 -31.74 24.27
N LEU A 362 0.24 -30.80 24.43
CA LEU A 362 0.03 -29.59 25.20
C LEU A 362 -0.44 -28.50 24.24
N ALA A 363 -1.66 -28.00 24.44
CA ALA A 363 -2.20 -26.89 23.68
C ALA A 363 -2.07 -25.59 24.49
N VAL A 364 -1.48 -24.56 23.90
CA VAL A 364 -1.26 -23.26 24.56
C VAL A 364 -1.93 -22.14 23.79
N SER A 365 -2.84 -21.46 24.48
CA SER A 365 -3.70 -20.40 23.95
C SER A 365 -4.07 -19.41 25.07
N ARG A 366 -5.28 -18.82 25.03
CA ARG A 366 -5.89 -18.02 26.09
C ARG A 366 -7.30 -18.53 26.37
N TYR A 367 -7.74 -18.56 27.63
CA TYR A 367 -8.99 -19.25 28.00
C TYR A 367 -10.26 -18.65 27.38
N ASP A 368 -10.30 -17.33 27.21
CA ASP A 368 -11.42 -16.56 26.67
C ASP A 368 -11.29 -16.29 25.16
N VAL A 369 -10.37 -16.96 24.46
CA VAL A 369 -10.27 -16.81 23.01
C VAL A 369 -11.42 -17.53 22.31
N ASP A 370 -12.10 -16.83 21.41
CA ASP A 370 -13.10 -17.45 20.57
C ASP A 370 -12.43 -18.45 19.61
N HIS A 371 -12.96 -19.66 19.59
CA HIS A 371 -12.75 -20.60 18.50
C HIS A 371 -13.80 -20.28 17.45
N VAL A 372 -13.33 -19.86 16.28
CA VAL A 372 -14.21 -19.42 15.19
C VAL A 372 -14.36 -20.54 14.17
N TYR A 373 -15.60 -21.01 14.01
CA TYR A 373 -15.96 -22.07 13.08
C TYR A 373 -16.74 -21.49 11.92
N VAL A 374 -16.54 -22.02 10.71
CA VAL A 374 -17.55 -21.84 9.65
C VAL A 374 -18.73 -22.80 9.91
N SER A 375 -19.93 -22.47 9.46
CA SER A 375 -21.15 -23.21 9.80
C SER A 375 -21.11 -24.71 9.49
N GLU A 376 -20.31 -25.15 8.52
CA GLU A 376 -20.13 -26.56 8.17
C GLU A 376 -19.25 -27.33 9.16
N ASP A 377 -18.44 -26.61 9.96
CA ASP A 377 -17.43 -27.16 10.88
C ASP A 377 -17.84 -27.09 12.37
N TYR A 378 -19.00 -26.50 12.72
CA TYR A 378 -19.46 -26.31 14.12
C TYR A 378 -20.33 -27.45 14.65
#